data_AF-A0AAD7BBN4-F1
#
_entry.id   AF-A0AAD7BBN4-F1
#
_cell.length_a   1.000
_cell.length_b   1.000
_cell.length_c   1.000
_cell.angle_alpha   90.00
_cell.angle_beta   90.00
_cell.angle_gamma   90.00
#
_symmetry.space_group_name_H-M   'P 1'
#
loop_
_entity.id
_entity.type
_entity.pdbx_description
1 polymer ?
#
loop_
_entity_poly.entity_id
_entity_poly.type
_entity_poly.pdbx_seq_one_letter_code
_entity_poly.pdbx_strand_id
1 'polypeptide(L)'
;MRRLLSSRSAADTLAATKVTLRAIQTSADAFPPLKSAASAVLIVLELSEKTKSNRKGCAHIAKRSAQLVQDIHRQTKDFGIELPPEVQESVVELRRLLKEIRDFLRTLSNENLLQRFARQDENKRQIAEYSRLLDEAMVHFSINLELSIHRLHLESALTARSEHAAVLAVSKMSESERLQFLKKIRGDVNVGKYLLGFFFFRSLTPELSNQRSCD
;
A
#
# COMPACT_ATOMS: atom_id res chain seq x y z
N MET A 1 -29.62 25.63 19.97
CA MET A 1 -29.75 24.90 18.69
C MET A 1 -28.43 24.41 18.07
N ARG A 2 -27.35 25.20 17.95
CA ARG A 2 -26.08 24.77 17.28
C ARG A 2 -25.37 23.53 17.87
N ARG A 3 -25.42 23.28 19.18
CA ARG A 3 -24.76 22.11 19.80
C ARG A 3 -25.36 20.76 19.38
N LEU A 4 -26.67 20.71 19.10
CA LEU A 4 -27.37 19.47 18.75
C LEU A 4 -27.12 19.05 17.29
N LEU A 5 -26.95 20.01 16.39
CA LEU A 5 -26.61 19.75 14.98
C LEU A 5 -25.16 19.28 14.83
N SER A 6 -24.24 19.90 15.58
CA SER A 6 -22.81 19.53 15.56
C SER A 6 -22.55 18.13 16.14
N SER A 7 -23.29 17.72 17.19
CA SER A 7 -23.12 16.39 17.78
C SER A 7 -23.65 15.27 16.90
N ARG A 8 -24.76 15.50 16.16
CA ARG A 8 -25.32 14.52 15.21
C ARG A 8 -24.37 14.29 14.03
N SER A 9 -23.89 15.38 13.40
CA SER A 9 -22.92 15.29 12.31
C SER A 9 -21.63 14.55 12.71
N ALA A 10 -21.12 14.76 13.92
CA ALA A 10 -19.94 14.05 14.42
C ALA A 10 -20.19 12.55 14.64
N ALA A 11 -21.36 12.19 15.18
CA ALA A 11 -21.77 10.80 15.36
C ALA A 11 -21.97 10.08 14.01
N ASP A 12 -22.61 10.75 13.05
CA ASP A 12 -22.82 10.23 11.69
C ASP A 12 -21.49 9.99 10.97
N THR A 13 -20.55 10.94 11.10
CA THR A 13 -19.19 10.82 10.53
C THR A 13 -18.44 9.63 11.12
N LEU A 14 -18.57 9.41 12.43
CA LEU A 14 -17.92 8.29 13.12
C LEU A 14 -18.54 6.94 12.72
N ALA A 15 -19.86 6.88 12.61
CA ALA A 15 -20.57 5.69 12.13
C ALA A 15 -20.14 5.35 10.70
N ALA A 16 -20.10 6.35 9.79
CA ALA A 16 -19.61 6.17 8.44
C ALA A 16 -18.16 5.68 8.42
N THR A 17 -17.29 6.25 9.26
CA THR A 17 -15.88 5.83 9.37
C THR A 17 -15.77 4.36 9.78
N LYS A 18 -16.56 3.90 10.76
CA LYS A 18 -16.60 2.50 11.20
C LYS A 18 -17.09 1.58 10.08
N VAL A 19 -18.09 2.00 9.30
CA VAL A 19 -18.58 1.25 8.13
C VAL A 19 -17.48 1.10 7.09
N THR A 20 -16.79 2.18 6.73
CA THR A 20 -15.68 2.14 5.78
C THR A 20 -14.55 1.22 6.27
N LEU A 21 -14.17 1.30 7.53
CA LEU A 21 -13.12 0.43 8.09
C LEU A 21 -13.52 -1.05 8.08
N ARG A 22 -14.80 -1.38 8.33
CA ARG A 22 -15.29 -2.75 8.18
C ARG A 22 -15.25 -3.22 6.73
N ALA A 23 -15.61 -2.36 5.77
CA ALA A 23 -15.50 -2.68 4.35
C ALA A 23 -14.04 -2.93 3.93
N ILE A 24 -13.08 -2.15 4.46
CA ILE A 24 -11.64 -2.39 4.27
C ILE A 24 -11.24 -3.73 4.89
N GLN A 25 -11.67 -4.01 6.12
CA GLN A 25 -11.37 -5.27 6.81
C GLN A 25 -11.88 -6.50 6.03
N THR A 26 -13.04 -6.41 5.36
CA THR A 26 -13.59 -7.51 4.55
C THR A 26 -12.97 -7.60 3.16
N SER A 27 -12.55 -6.49 2.55
CA SER A 27 -11.95 -6.50 1.21
C SER A 27 -10.45 -6.80 1.22
N ALA A 28 -9.76 -6.59 2.35
CA ALA A 28 -8.33 -6.81 2.49
C ALA A 28 -7.94 -8.28 2.82
N ASP A 29 -8.72 -9.27 2.38
CA ASP A 29 -8.41 -10.69 2.61
C ASP A 29 -7.09 -11.12 1.93
N ALA A 30 -6.81 -10.56 0.75
CA ALA A 30 -5.56 -10.76 0.03
C ALA A 30 -4.37 -9.98 0.63
N PHE A 31 -4.62 -9.08 1.59
CA PHE A 31 -3.59 -8.28 2.26
C PHE A 31 -3.77 -8.27 3.79
N PRO A 32 -3.39 -9.37 4.48
CA PRO A 32 -3.59 -9.54 5.93
C PRO A 32 -3.08 -8.40 6.83
N PRO A 33 -1.93 -7.75 6.54
CA PRO A 33 -1.46 -6.62 7.33
C PRO A 33 -2.47 -5.46 7.40
N LEU A 34 -3.07 -5.08 6.27
CA LEU A 34 -4.07 -4.01 6.22
C LEU A 34 -5.37 -4.40 6.91
N LYS A 35 -5.83 -5.65 6.72
CA LYS A 35 -6.99 -6.19 7.46
C LYS A 35 -6.78 -6.10 8.97
N SER A 36 -5.59 -6.45 9.44
CA SER A 36 -5.22 -6.36 10.85
C SER A 36 -5.18 -4.90 11.34
N ALA A 37 -4.63 -3.98 10.54
CA ALA A 37 -4.62 -2.55 10.85
C ALA A 37 -6.05 -1.98 10.96
N ALA A 38 -6.93 -2.26 9.99
CA ALA A 38 -8.33 -1.83 10.02
C ALA A 38 -9.07 -2.34 11.26
N SER A 39 -8.86 -3.61 11.62
CA SER A 39 -9.39 -4.20 12.86
C SER A 39 -8.88 -3.49 14.12
N ALA A 40 -7.59 -3.19 14.18
CA ALA A 40 -7.01 -2.45 15.31
C ALA A 40 -7.62 -1.05 15.46
N VAL A 41 -7.81 -0.33 14.35
CA VAL A 41 -8.44 1.00 14.36
C VAL A 41 -9.89 0.96 14.84
N LEU A 42 -10.67 -0.06 14.45
CA LEU A 42 -12.04 -0.20 14.95
C LEU A 42 -12.06 -0.27 16.49
N ILE A 43 -11.13 -1.02 17.09
CA ILE A 43 -10.98 -1.10 18.55
C ILE A 43 -10.52 0.25 19.13
N VAL A 44 -9.57 0.92 18.49
CA VAL A 44 -9.10 2.27 18.89
C VAL A 44 -10.27 3.27 18.93
N LEU A 45 -11.15 3.25 17.92
CA LEU A 45 -12.35 4.09 17.89
C LEU A 45 -13.29 3.77 19.06
N GLU A 46 -13.58 2.49 19.32
CA GLU A 46 -14.41 2.08 20.45
C GLU A 46 -13.82 2.47 21.82
N LEU A 47 -12.51 2.30 22.00
CA LEU A 47 -11.83 2.69 23.23
C LEU A 47 -11.88 4.21 23.41
N SER A 48 -11.67 4.98 22.33
CA SER A 48 -11.73 6.44 22.37
C SER A 48 -13.10 6.96 22.82
N GLU A 49 -14.20 6.33 22.39
CA GLU A 49 -15.57 6.67 22.83
C GLU A 49 -15.79 6.39 24.32
N LYS A 50 -15.15 5.34 24.85
CA LYS A 50 -15.24 4.95 26.27
C LYS A 50 -14.33 5.78 27.18
N THR A 51 -13.27 6.41 26.64
CA THR A 51 -12.36 7.22 27.45
C THR A 51 -13.07 8.39 28.12
N LYS A 52 -12.88 8.50 29.44
CA LYS A 52 -13.41 9.64 30.21
C LYS A 52 -12.42 10.80 30.23
N SER A 53 -11.12 10.51 30.13
CA SER A 53 -10.01 11.48 30.14
C SER A 53 -9.55 11.84 28.74
N ASN A 54 -9.01 13.06 28.58
CA ASN A 54 -8.40 13.54 27.34
C ASN A 54 -9.24 13.24 26.08
N ARG A 55 -10.57 13.27 26.20
CA ARG A 55 -11.53 12.84 25.17
C ARG A 55 -11.23 13.39 23.78
N LYS A 56 -10.91 14.68 23.69
CA LYS A 56 -10.57 15.34 22.43
C LYS A 56 -9.30 14.77 21.80
N GLY A 57 -8.27 14.51 22.61
CA GLY A 57 -7.01 13.93 22.15
C GLY A 57 -7.17 12.46 21.74
N CYS A 58 -7.86 11.66 22.55
CA CYS A 58 -8.17 10.26 22.21
C CYS A 58 -8.99 10.16 20.91
N ALA A 59 -10.01 11.02 20.76
CA ALA A 59 -10.81 11.08 19.53
C ALA A 59 -9.98 11.55 18.33
N HIS A 60 -9.04 12.49 18.54
CA HIS A 60 -8.14 12.96 17.49
C HIS A 60 -7.24 11.84 16.97
N ILE A 61 -6.56 11.11 17.85
CA ILE A 61 -5.71 9.96 17.45
C ILE A 61 -6.56 8.92 16.75
N ALA A 62 -7.72 8.54 17.31
CA ALA A 62 -8.56 7.52 16.70
C ALA A 62 -9.02 7.91 15.29
N LYS A 63 -9.40 9.18 15.09
CA LYS A 63 -9.73 9.72 13.76
C LYS A 63 -8.51 9.68 12.84
N ARG A 64 -7.33 10.08 13.32
CA ARG A 64 -6.09 10.09 12.53
C ARG A 64 -5.69 8.69 12.09
N SER A 65 -5.76 7.71 12.99
CA SER A 65 -5.53 6.29 12.68
C SER A 65 -6.49 5.78 11.60
N ALA A 66 -7.77 6.17 11.66
CA ALA A 66 -8.76 5.78 10.65
C ALA A 66 -8.48 6.39 9.28
N GLN A 67 -8.14 7.68 9.23
CA GLN A 67 -7.77 8.35 7.98
C GLN A 67 -6.55 7.68 7.35
N LEU A 68 -5.54 7.36 8.15
CA LEU A 68 -4.31 6.75 7.66
C LEU A 68 -4.56 5.36 7.05
N VAL A 69 -5.35 4.50 7.71
CA VAL A 69 -5.70 3.19 7.13
C VAL A 69 -6.53 3.33 5.84
N GLN A 70 -7.43 4.31 5.77
CA GLN A 70 -8.21 4.60 4.56
C GLN A 70 -7.31 5.11 3.42
N ASP A 71 -6.33 5.95 3.74
CA ASP A 71 -5.37 6.49 2.77
C ASP A 71 -4.48 5.38 2.22
N ILE A 72 -3.96 4.50 3.08
CA ILE A 72 -3.20 3.31 2.65
C ILE A 72 -4.06 2.45 1.74
N HIS A 73 -5.27 2.08 2.17
CA HIS A 73 -6.16 1.26 1.35
C HIS A 73 -6.41 1.88 -0.03
N ARG A 74 -6.64 3.21 -0.08
CA ARG A 74 -6.85 3.94 -1.35
C ARG A 74 -5.62 3.90 -2.24
N GLN A 75 -4.42 4.02 -1.68
CA GLN A 75 -3.17 4.01 -2.44
C GLN A 75 -2.76 2.60 -2.89
N THR A 76 -3.12 1.56 -2.13
CA THR A 76 -2.74 0.18 -2.44
C THR A 76 -3.78 -0.58 -3.26
N LYS A 77 -5.00 -0.06 -3.44
CA LYS A 77 -6.10 -0.80 -4.10
C LYS A 77 -5.76 -1.28 -5.52
N ASP A 78 -4.90 -0.54 -6.23
CA ASP A 78 -4.57 -0.78 -7.63
C ASP A 78 -3.33 -1.70 -7.79
N PHE A 79 -2.61 -2.01 -6.70
CA PHE A 79 -1.41 -2.85 -6.71
C PHE A 79 -1.68 -4.36 -6.75
N GLY A 80 -2.95 -4.79 -6.74
CA GLY A 80 -3.31 -6.20 -6.75
C GLY A 80 -2.90 -6.92 -5.46
N ILE A 81 -2.42 -8.16 -5.58
CA ILE A 81 -2.18 -9.08 -4.44
C ILE A 81 -0.78 -8.88 -3.82
N GLU A 82 0.21 -8.40 -4.59
CA GLU A 82 1.59 -8.27 -4.13
C GLU A 82 2.04 -6.80 -4.08
N LEU A 83 2.05 -6.25 -2.86
CA LEU A 83 2.71 -4.98 -2.61
C LEU A 83 4.22 -5.17 -2.58
N PRO A 84 5.00 -4.17 -3.02
CA PRO A 84 6.46 -4.17 -2.87
C PRO A 84 6.88 -4.41 -1.41
N PRO A 85 7.98 -5.15 -1.14
CA PRO A 85 8.40 -5.51 0.21
C PRO A 85 8.54 -4.31 1.17
N GLU A 86 9.06 -3.19 0.68
CA GLU A 86 9.29 -1.96 1.46
C GLU A 86 7.95 -1.32 1.90
N VAL A 87 6.94 -1.41 1.04
CA VAL A 87 5.57 -0.96 1.33
C VAL A 87 4.91 -1.88 2.34
N GLN A 88 5.12 -3.20 2.22
CA GLN A 88 4.59 -4.17 3.19
C GLN A 88 5.18 -3.93 4.58
N GLU A 89 6.48 -3.69 4.67
CA GLU A 89 7.16 -3.38 5.94
C GLU A 89 6.57 -2.14 6.61
N SER A 90 6.36 -1.07 5.83
CA SER A 90 5.72 0.16 6.31
C SER A 90 4.32 -0.09 6.90
N VAL A 91 3.52 -0.98 6.29
CA VAL A 91 2.20 -1.35 6.82
C VAL A 91 2.32 -2.20 8.09
N VAL A 92 3.35 -3.05 8.19
CA VAL A 92 3.63 -3.83 9.41
C VAL A 92 4.03 -2.92 10.58
N GLU A 93 4.86 -1.91 10.32
CA GLU A 93 5.25 -0.90 11.32
C GLU A 93 4.03 -0.11 11.81
N LEU A 94 3.20 0.37 10.89
CA LEU A 94 1.94 1.02 11.24
C LEU A 94 1.07 0.12 12.13
N ARG A 95 0.95 -1.16 11.80
CA ARG A 95 0.15 -2.11 12.61
C ARG A 95 0.70 -2.21 14.03
N ARG A 96 2.02 -2.17 14.24
CA ARG A 96 2.63 -2.15 15.56
C ARG A 96 2.27 -0.87 16.31
N LEU A 97 2.42 0.28 15.67
CA LEU A 97 2.02 1.58 16.24
C LEU A 97 0.54 1.62 16.64
N LEU A 98 -0.36 1.12 15.78
CA LEU A 98 -1.79 1.03 16.08
C LEU A 98 -2.10 0.12 17.29
N LYS A 99 -1.29 -0.93 17.48
CA LYS A 99 -1.40 -1.81 18.65
C LYS A 99 -1.00 -1.07 19.93
N GLU A 100 0.09 -0.31 19.89
CA GLU A 100 0.54 0.51 21.02
C GLU A 100 -0.50 1.56 21.41
N ILE A 101 -1.07 2.27 20.42
CA ILE A 101 -2.16 3.22 20.61
C ILE A 101 -3.37 2.55 21.26
N ARG A 102 -3.75 1.36 20.77
CA ARG A 102 -4.87 0.59 21.34
C ARG A 102 -4.61 0.24 22.81
N ASP A 103 -3.42 -0.23 23.14
CA ASP A 103 -3.06 -0.65 24.49
C ASP A 103 -2.98 0.56 25.45
N PHE A 104 -2.49 1.71 24.96
CA PHE A 104 -2.55 2.99 25.66
C PHE A 104 -3.99 3.45 25.92
N LEU A 105 -4.86 3.47 24.89
CA LEU A 105 -6.26 3.88 25.06
C LEU A 105 -7.03 2.93 25.98
N ARG A 106 -6.70 1.64 26.01
CA ARG A 106 -7.28 0.67 26.94
C ARG A 106 -6.89 0.98 28.38
N THR A 107 -5.65 1.42 28.60
CA THR A 107 -5.21 1.91 29.91
C THR A 107 -6.03 3.13 30.31
N LEU A 108 -6.12 4.14 29.43
CA LEU A 108 -6.90 5.36 29.66
C LEU A 108 -8.38 5.12 29.90
N SER A 109 -9.00 4.13 29.24
CA SER A 109 -10.42 3.82 29.42
C SER A 109 -10.72 3.24 30.80
N ASN A 110 -9.71 2.63 31.45
CA ASN A 110 -9.84 1.94 32.73
C ASN A 110 -9.30 2.77 33.92
N GLU A 111 -8.68 3.93 33.69
CA GLU A 111 -8.14 4.78 34.76
C GLU A 111 -9.24 5.30 35.71
N ASN A 112 -8.96 5.25 37.01
CA ASN A 112 -9.77 5.89 38.04
C ASN A 112 -9.43 7.39 38.19
N LEU A 113 -10.30 8.17 38.82
CA LEU A 113 -10.24 9.65 38.81
C LEU A 113 -8.91 10.22 39.36
N LEU A 114 -8.33 9.57 40.37
CA LEU A 114 -7.05 10.00 40.96
C LEU A 114 -5.88 9.79 40.00
N GLN A 115 -5.80 8.63 39.33
CA GLN A 115 -4.80 8.37 38.29
C GLN A 115 -4.94 9.36 37.13
N ARG A 116 -6.18 9.66 36.73
CA ARG A 116 -6.47 10.59 35.64
C ARG A 116 -5.94 11.99 35.90
N PHE A 117 -6.05 12.47 37.15
CA PHE A 117 -5.54 13.80 37.52
C PHE A 117 -4.01 13.80 37.62
N ALA A 118 -3.43 12.81 38.29
CA ALA A 118 -1.98 12.72 38.48
C ALA A 118 -1.20 12.57 37.17
N ARG A 119 -1.79 11.90 36.16
CA ARG A 119 -1.14 11.61 34.87
C ARG A 119 -1.65 12.47 33.73
N GLN A 120 -2.40 13.53 34.00
CA GLN A 120 -3.06 14.30 32.96
C GLN A 120 -2.09 14.84 31.90
N ASP A 121 -0.96 15.42 32.33
CA ASP A 121 0.01 16.02 31.42
C ASP A 121 0.86 14.98 30.70
N GLU A 122 1.20 13.87 31.36
CA GLU A 122 1.85 12.73 30.73
C GLU A 122 0.96 12.13 29.63
N ASN A 123 -0.32 11.92 29.93
CA ASN A 123 -1.29 11.41 28.96
C ASN A 123 -1.45 12.35 27.75
N LYS A 124 -1.39 13.68 27.96
CA LYS A 124 -1.40 14.65 26.85
C LYS A 124 -0.14 14.56 25.99
N ARG A 125 1.04 14.42 26.61
CA ARG A 125 2.32 14.25 25.91
C ARG A 125 2.31 12.98 25.07
N GLN A 126 1.89 11.85 25.65
CA GLN A 126 1.77 10.59 24.91
C GLN A 126 0.77 10.68 23.76
N ILE A 127 -0.34 11.39 23.93
CA ILE A 127 -1.30 11.63 22.84
C ILE A 127 -0.67 12.43 21.69
N ALA A 128 0.06 13.49 22.01
CA ALA A 128 0.76 14.29 21.01
C ALA A 128 1.83 13.45 20.29
N GLU A 129 2.56 12.63 21.02
CA GLU A 129 3.59 11.75 20.48
C GLU A 129 3.01 10.69 19.53
N TYR A 130 1.94 10.00 19.92
CA TYR A 130 1.29 9.05 19.00
C TYR A 130 0.72 9.73 17.75
N SER A 131 0.27 10.98 17.86
CA SER A 131 -0.19 11.74 16.69
C SER A 131 0.98 12.01 15.73
N ARG A 132 2.14 12.42 16.26
CA ARG A 132 3.38 12.63 15.50
C ARG A 132 3.85 11.33 14.83
N LEU A 133 3.89 10.23 15.58
CA LEU A 133 4.31 8.92 15.07
C LEU A 133 3.39 8.40 13.96
N LEU A 134 2.08 8.66 14.03
CA LEU A 134 1.15 8.33 12.94
C LEU A 134 1.48 9.14 11.67
N ASP A 135 1.78 10.42 11.81
CA ASP A 135 2.15 11.25 10.66
C ASP A 135 3.47 10.78 10.04
N GLU A 136 4.45 10.41 10.86
CA GLU A 136 5.73 9.85 10.40
C GLU A 136 5.54 8.52 9.68
N ALA A 137 4.71 7.62 10.22
CA ALA A 137 4.39 6.35 9.56
C ALA A 137 3.73 6.56 8.20
N MET A 138 2.87 7.58 8.05
CA MET A 138 2.26 7.92 6.76
C MET A 138 3.27 8.46 5.75
N VAL A 139 4.18 9.33 6.19
CA VAL A 139 5.25 9.87 5.35
C VAL A 139 6.16 8.73 4.88
N HIS A 140 6.59 7.86 5.79
CA HIS A 140 7.43 6.70 5.47
C HIS A 140 6.74 5.77 4.46
N PHE A 141 5.46 5.44 4.70
CA PHE A 141 4.67 4.65 3.76
C PHE A 141 4.58 5.28 2.37
N SER A 142 4.32 6.60 2.29
CA SER A 142 4.15 7.30 1.02
C SER A 142 5.46 7.35 0.22
N ILE A 143 6.58 7.62 0.89
CA ILE A 143 7.92 7.61 0.27
C ILE A 143 8.24 6.21 -0.25
N ASN A 144 8.05 5.17 0.56
CA ASN A 144 8.35 3.80 0.15
C ASN A 144 7.48 3.37 -1.03
N LEU A 145 6.20 3.75 -1.04
CA LEU A 145 5.32 3.49 -2.17
C LEU A 145 5.81 4.16 -3.46
N GLU A 146 6.14 5.45 -3.39
CA GLU A 146 6.64 6.22 -4.54
C GLU A 146 7.96 5.65 -5.08
N LEU A 147 8.90 5.32 -4.18
CA LEU A 147 10.16 4.69 -4.55
C LEU A 147 9.95 3.33 -5.21
N SER A 148 9.04 2.50 -4.68
CA SER A 148 8.74 1.22 -5.29
C SER A 148 8.10 1.37 -6.67
N ILE A 149 7.19 2.32 -6.87
CA ILE A 149 6.62 2.62 -8.20
C ILE A 149 7.74 3.03 -9.17
N HIS A 150 8.61 3.95 -8.77
CA HIS A 150 9.73 4.39 -9.60
C HIS A 150 10.67 3.25 -9.98
N ARG A 151 10.98 2.37 -9.02
CA ARG A 151 11.79 1.18 -9.26
C ARG A 151 11.15 0.24 -10.28
N LEU A 152 9.85 -0.03 -10.17
CA LEU A 152 9.11 -0.87 -11.12
C LEU A 152 9.11 -0.27 -12.55
N HIS A 153 8.97 1.05 -12.66
CA HIS A 153 9.08 1.73 -13.97
C HIS A 153 10.49 1.63 -14.55
N LEU A 154 11.53 1.75 -13.72
CA LEU A 154 12.91 1.62 -14.17
C LEU A 154 13.22 0.20 -14.64
N GLU A 155 12.81 -0.80 -13.86
CA GLU A 155 13.03 -2.22 -14.19
C GLU A 155 12.29 -2.63 -15.48
N SER A 156 11.06 -2.14 -15.68
CA SER A 156 10.32 -2.40 -16.93
C SER A 156 10.96 -1.72 -18.15
N ALA A 157 11.47 -0.49 -18.02
CA ALA A 157 12.18 0.20 -19.09
C ALA A 157 13.53 -0.47 -19.45
N LEU A 158 14.28 -0.94 -18.45
CA LEU A 158 15.52 -1.68 -18.68
C LEU A 158 15.26 -3.03 -19.36
N THR A 159 14.19 -3.71 -18.99
CA THR A 159 13.78 -4.98 -19.61
C THR A 159 13.35 -4.77 -21.05
N ALA A 160 12.49 -3.78 -21.34
CA ALA A 160 12.10 -3.46 -22.71
C ALA A 160 13.30 -3.08 -23.58
N ARG A 161 14.28 -2.37 -23.01
CA ARG A 161 15.51 -2.01 -23.72
C ARG A 161 16.40 -3.22 -24.00
N SER A 162 16.53 -4.16 -23.07
CA SER A 162 17.33 -5.38 -23.27
C SER A 162 16.68 -6.30 -24.31
N GLU A 163 15.36 -6.43 -24.29
CA GLU A 163 14.58 -7.15 -25.30
C GLU A 163 14.75 -6.54 -26.69
N HIS A 164 14.59 -5.22 -26.81
CA HIS A 164 14.78 -4.52 -28.08
C HIS A 164 16.22 -4.66 -28.61
N ALA A 165 17.23 -4.57 -27.75
CA ALA A 165 18.62 -4.78 -28.13
C ALA A 165 18.89 -6.22 -28.61
N ALA A 166 18.31 -7.23 -27.94
CA ALA A 166 18.41 -8.62 -28.35
C ALA A 166 17.75 -8.87 -29.72
N VAL A 167 16.55 -8.32 -29.94
CA VAL A 167 15.85 -8.39 -31.23
C VAL A 167 16.67 -7.76 -32.35
N LEU A 168 17.23 -6.56 -32.12
CA LEU A 168 18.10 -5.91 -33.10
C LEU A 168 19.35 -6.73 -33.38
N ALA A 169 20.01 -7.29 -32.36
CA ALA A 169 21.18 -8.13 -32.53
C ALA A 169 20.87 -9.35 -33.41
N VAL A 170 19.78 -10.09 -33.13
CA VAL A 170 19.35 -11.23 -33.94
C VAL A 170 19.01 -10.84 -35.38
N SER A 171 18.38 -9.68 -35.59
CA SER A 171 18.04 -9.18 -36.92
C SER A 171 19.26 -8.88 -37.79
N LYS A 172 20.41 -8.54 -37.18
CA LYS A 172 21.66 -8.24 -37.87
C LYS A 172 22.56 -9.45 -38.12
N MET A 173 22.30 -10.58 -37.46
CA MET A 173 23.10 -11.81 -37.64
C MET A 173 22.89 -12.42 -39.03
N SER A 174 23.98 -12.93 -39.62
CA SER A 174 23.93 -13.75 -40.83
C SER A 174 23.23 -15.09 -40.57
N GLU A 175 22.76 -15.74 -41.64
CA GLU A 175 21.99 -16.98 -41.54
C GLU A 175 22.80 -18.12 -40.87
N SER A 176 24.10 -18.18 -41.13
CA SER A 176 25.03 -19.13 -40.50
C SER A 176 25.22 -18.88 -39.00
N GLU A 177 25.27 -17.61 -38.57
CA GLU A 177 25.42 -17.24 -37.16
C GLU A 177 24.13 -17.50 -36.37
N ARG A 178 22.97 -17.24 -36.99
CA ARG A 178 21.66 -17.56 -36.41
C ARG A 178 21.50 -19.05 -36.14
N LEU A 179 21.95 -19.91 -37.06
CA LEU A 179 21.90 -21.36 -36.90
C LEU A 179 22.83 -21.86 -35.78
N GLN A 180 24.02 -21.26 -35.61
CA GLN A 180 24.90 -21.58 -34.48
C GLN A 180 24.33 -21.11 -33.14
N PHE A 181 23.71 -19.92 -33.10
CA PHE A 181 23.06 -19.39 -31.91
C PHE A 181 21.87 -20.26 -31.46
N LEU A 182 21.01 -20.69 -32.40
CA LEU A 182 19.89 -21.59 -32.13
C LEU A 182 20.35 -22.98 -31.65
N LYS A 183 21.47 -23.51 -32.17
CA LYS A 183 22.07 -24.75 -31.66
C LYS A 183 22.56 -24.62 -30.22
N LYS A 184 23.14 -23.46 -29.85
CA LYS A 184 23.64 -23.18 -28.49
C LYS A 184 22.50 -23.03 -27.48
N ILE A 185 21.40 -22.39 -27.87
CA ILE A 185 20.23 -22.18 -26.99
C ILE A 185 19.40 -23.45 -26.79
N ARG A 186 19.34 -24.35 -27.78
CA ARG A 186 18.66 -25.65 -27.62
C ARG A 186 19.25 -26.52 -26.48
N GLY A 187 20.49 -26.25 -26.06
CA GLY A 187 21.12 -26.89 -24.92
C GLY A 187 20.76 -26.29 -23.55
N ASP A 188 20.20 -25.08 -23.51
CA ASP A 188 19.88 -24.32 -22.28
C ASP A 188 18.37 -24.13 -22.12
N VAL A 189 17.75 -25.00 -21.30
CA VAL A 189 16.29 -25.12 -21.14
C VAL A 189 15.61 -23.81 -20.66
N ASN A 190 16.35 -22.90 -20.02
CA ASN A 190 15.79 -21.65 -19.48
C ASN A 190 15.64 -20.52 -20.51
N VAL A 191 16.34 -20.56 -21.64
CA VAL A 191 16.30 -19.48 -22.65
C VAL A 191 15.11 -19.64 -23.61
N GLY A 192 14.53 -20.84 -23.70
CA GLY A 192 13.40 -21.15 -24.58
C GLY A 192 12.13 -20.32 -24.33
N LYS A 193 11.92 -19.81 -23.11
CA LYS A 193 10.78 -18.92 -22.80
C LYS A 193 10.86 -17.57 -23.51
N TYR A 194 12.06 -17.01 -23.70
CA TYR A 194 12.24 -15.69 -24.32
C TYR A 194 12.07 -15.73 -25.85
N LEU A 195 12.33 -16.88 -26.49
CA LEU A 195 12.21 -17.04 -27.94
C LEU A 195 10.82 -17.48 -28.41
N LEU A 196 10.03 -18.14 -27.56
CA LEU A 196 8.63 -18.46 -27.88
C LEU A 196 7.82 -17.18 -28.15
N GLY A 197 8.09 -16.10 -27.42
CA GLY A 197 7.54 -14.77 -27.72
C GLY A 197 7.96 -14.23 -29.10
N PHE A 198 9.22 -14.44 -29.49
CA PHE A 198 9.76 -13.97 -30.77
C PHE A 198 9.11 -14.65 -32.00
N PHE A 199 8.84 -15.96 -31.93
CA PHE A 199 8.15 -16.68 -33.01
C PHE A 199 6.64 -16.41 -33.04
N PHE A 200 6.01 -16.20 -31.89
CA PHE A 200 4.59 -15.87 -31.83
C PHE A 200 4.32 -14.45 -32.37
N PHE A 201 5.18 -13.47 -32.08
CA PHE A 201 4.99 -12.08 -32.52
C PHE A 201 5.18 -11.89 -34.03
N ARG A 202 6.10 -12.65 -34.65
CA ARG A 202 6.29 -12.66 -36.11
C ARG A 202 5.14 -13.34 -36.87
N SER A 203 4.33 -14.15 -36.19
CA SER A 203 3.14 -14.79 -36.76
C SER A 203 1.90 -13.88 -36.74
N LEU A 204 1.96 -12.73 -36.05
CA LEU A 204 0.84 -11.80 -35.85
C LEU A 204 0.95 -10.48 -36.63
N THR A 205 2.00 -10.27 -37.43
CA THR A 205 2.12 -9.08 -38.30
C THR A 205 2.46 -9.47 -39.74
N PRO A 206 1.48 -9.92 -40.55
CA PRO A 206 1.69 -10.06 -41.99
C PRO A 206 1.48 -8.76 -42.79
N GLU A 207 1.09 -7.63 -42.18
CA GLU A 207 0.34 -6.62 -42.93
C GLU A 207 0.82 -5.15 -42.85
N LEU A 208 2.13 -4.90 -42.73
CA LEU A 208 2.66 -3.53 -42.92
C LEU A 208 3.94 -3.48 -43.77
N SER A 209 3.97 -4.22 -44.89
CA SER A 209 5.03 -4.06 -45.90
C SER A 209 4.56 -3.77 -47.32
N ASN A 210 3.24 -3.61 -47.58
CA ASN A 210 2.74 -3.34 -48.92
C ASN A 210 2.14 -1.94 -49.07
N GLN A 211 2.98 -0.91 -48.93
CA GLN A 211 2.67 0.44 -49.44
C GLN A 211 3.97 1.23 -49.61
N ARG A 212 4.76 0.85 -50.63
CA ARG A 212 5.73 1.71 -51.31
C ARG A 212 6.21 0.97 -52.56
N SER A 213 5.50 1.20 -53.67
CA SER A 213 6.00 1.26 -55.04
C SER A 213 4.80 1.20 -55.99
N CYS A 214 4.42 2.36 -56.52
CA CYS A 214 4.45 2.64 -57.95
C CYS A 214 3.86 4.02 -58.18
N ASP A 215 4.51 4.72 -59.11
CA ASP A 215 4.09 5.95 -59.77
C ASP A 215 2.67 5.88 -60.36
#